data_AF-A0A7X9JMI8-F1
#
_entry.id   AF-A0A7X9JMI8-F1
#
_cell.length_a   1.000
_cell.length_b   1.000
_cell.length_c   1.000
_cell.angle_alpha   90.00
_cell.angle_beta   90.00
_cell.angle_gamma   90.00
#
_symmetry.space_group_name_H-M   'P 1'
#
loop_
_entity.id
_entity.type
_entity.pdbx_description
1 polymer ?
#
loop_
_entity_poly.entity_id
_entity_poly.type
_entity_poly.pdbx_seq_one_letter_code
_entity_poly.pdbx_strand_id
1 'polypeptide(L)'
;MTIELEFNYVIFEGKSDLEKQIERRLKGWNKPNCKFVILRDKDIGNCCEIKSALVQKCKNAGKECLIRIACHELESWYIGDLSAVERAFEIKGLSAKQNKEKYRQPDNLVKPSIELEKLTNYKYQKMAGSKKIGSYLSTTTNKSHSFNVFVNGLKRLISHYYLIDHNVK
;
A
#
# COMPACT_ATOMS: atom_id res chain seq x y z
N MET A 1 16.84 -19.65 -12.55
CA MET A 1 17.34 -18.27 -12.72
C MET A 1 16.55 -17.40 -11.76
N THR A 2 17.17 -16.92 -10.68
CA THR A 2 16.51 -16.06 -9.69
C THR A 2 16.48 -14.64 -10.28
N ILE A 3 15.29 -14.10 -10.52
CA ILE A 3 15.16 -12.71 -10.98
C ILE A 3 15.30 -11.80 -9.76
N GLU A 4 16.28 -10.92 -9.78
CA GLU A 4 16.46 -9.88 -8.77
C GLU A 4 15.55 -8.71 -9.14
N LEU A 5 14.46 -8.53 -8.39
CA LEU A 5 13.54 -7.42 -8.58
C LEU A 5 14.09 -6.18 -7.87
N GLU A 6 14.58 -5.21 -8.64
CA GLU A 6 14.89 -3.88 -8.11
C GLU A 6 13.60 -3.08 -7.91
N PHE A 7 13.39 -2.55 -6.70
CA PHE A 7 12.34 -1.58 -6.41
C PHE A 7 12.92 -0.23 -6.00
N ASN A 8 12.28 0.85 -6.43
CA ASN A 8 12.67 2.21 -6.10
C ASN A 8 11.46 2.95 -5.54
N TYR A 9 11.63 3.63 -4.40
CA TYR A 9 10.60 4.49 -3.83
C TYR A 9 10.78 5.92 -4.31
N VAL A 10 9.73 6.47 -4.91
CA VAL A 10 9.65 7.91 -5.24
C VAL A 10 8.71 8.55 -4.23
N ILE A 11 9.27 9.35 -3.33
CA ILE A 11 8.53 10.04 -2.28
C ILE A 11 8.04 11.39 -2.80
N PHE A 12 6.81 11.74 -2.47
CA PHE A 12 6.19 13.03 -2.77
C PHE A 12 5.86 13.77 -1.47
N GLU A 13 5.86 15.09 -1.51
CA GLU A 13 5.49 15.94 -0.37
C GLU A 13 3.97 16.06 -0.27
N GLY A 14 3.34 14.95 0.11
CA GLY A 14 1.89 14.85 0.23
C GLY A 14 1.16 14.66 -1.11
N LYS A 15 -0.17 14.68 -1.02
CA LYS A 15 -1.07 14.25 -2.10
C LYS A 15 -1.12 15.25 -3.27
N SER A 16 -1.12 16.55 -2.94
CA SER A 16 -1.11 17.61 -3.95
C SER A 16 0.19 17.57 -4.78
N ASP A 17 1.32 17.31 -4.12
CA ASP A 17 2.60 17.19 -4.80
C ASP A 17 2.65 15.98 -5.74
N LEU A 18 2.16 14.82 -5.28
CA LEU A 18 1.97 13.63 -6.13
C LEU A 18 1.17 13.97 -7.38
N GLU A 19 0.00 14.59 -7.24
CA GLU A 19 -0.87 14.90 -8.37
C GLU A 19 -0.27 15.90 -9.37
N LYS A 20 0.48 16.88 -8.87
CA LYS A 20 1.17 17.88 -9.71
C LYS A 20 2.35 17.29 -10.45
N GLN A 21 3.13 16.42 -9.80
CA GLN A 21 4.41 15.98 -10.32
C GLN A 21 4.37 14.62 -11.05
N ILE A 22 3.42 13.74 -10.76
CA ILE A 22 3.47 12.34 -11.22
C ILE A 22 3.57 12.20 -12.74
N GLU A 23 2.83 13.01 -13.51
CA GLU A 23 2.88 12.97 -14.98
C GLU A 23 4.28 13.33 -15.49
N ARG A 24 4.88 14.41 -14.98
CA ARG A 24 6.23 14.85 -15.34
C ARG A 24 7.27 13.78 -14.99
N ARG A 25 7.17 13.18 -13.80
CA ARG A 25 8.08 12.12 -13.33
C ARG A 25 7.99 10.87 -14.22
N LEU A 26 6.79 10.46 -14.60
CA LEU A 26 6.57 9.32 -15.49
C LEU A 26 7.09 9.59 -16.91
N LYS A 27 6.87 10.80 -17.45
CA LYS A 27 7.38 11.21 -18.77
C LYS A 27 8.90 11.18 -18.85
N GLY A 28 9.58 11.63 -17.79
CA GLY A 28 11.05 11.60 -17.72
C GLY A 28 11.65 10.22 -17.46
N TRP A 29 10.84 9.18 -17.23
CA TRP A 29 11.34 7.85 -16.88
C TRP A 29 11.72 7.04 -18.13
N ASN A 30 13.02 7.08 -18.46
CA ASN A 30 13.58 6.45 -19.65
C ASN A 30 14.09 5.02 -19.43
N LYS A 31 14.24 4.55 -18.18
CA LYS A 31 14.65 3.16 -17.91
C LYS A 31 13.59 2.21 -18.50
N PRO A 32 13.96 1.31 -19.43
CA PRO A 32 13.02 0.36 -20.01
C PRO A 32 12.59 -0.68 -18.98
N ASN A 33 11.56 -1.47 -19.32
CA ASN A 33 11.06 -2.60 -18.53
C ASN A 33 10.66 -2.25 -17.09
N CYS A 34 10.37 -0.98 -16.81
CA CYS A 34 9.87 -0.55 -15.51
C CYS A 34 8.36 -0.75 -15.41
N LYS A 35 7.90 -1.25 -14.26
CA LYS A 35 6.49 -1.25 -13.88
C LYS A 35 6.27 -0.19 -12.80
N PHE A 36 5.18 0.56 -12.91
CA PHE A 36 4.89 1.65 -12.00
C PHE A 36 3.74 1.29 -11.07
N VAL A 37 3.93 1.60 -9.79
CA VAL A 37 2.90 1.43 -8.76
C VAL A 37 2.71 2.77 -8.07
N ILE A 38 1.50 3.28 -8.08
CA ILE A 38 1.12 4.51 -7.39
C ILE A 38 0.23 4.11 -6.21
N LEU A 39 0.72 4.34 -5.00
CA LEU A 39 -0.01 4.08 -3.77
C LEU A 39 -0.23 5.39 -3.01
N ARG A 40 -1.46 5.63 -2.58
CA ARG A 40 -1.81 6.69 -1.63
C ARG A 40 -2.93 6.23 -0.69
N ASP A 41 -3.05 6.89 0.44
CA ASP A 41 -4.22 6.84 1.30
C ASP A 41 -5.36 7.74 0.76
N LYS A 42 -6.61 7.42 1.12
CA LYS A 42 -7.74 8.32 0.85
C LYS A 42 -7.66 9.49 1.83
N ASP A 43 -8.18 10.62 1.41
CA ASP A 43 -8.47 11.76 2.29
C ASP A 43 -10.00 11.92 2.35
N ILE A 44 -10.47 13.16 2.44
CA ILE A 44 -11.90 13.51 2.38
C ILE A 44 -12.42 13.44 0.93
N GLY A 45 -11.54 13.35 -0.07
CA GLY A 45 -11.88 13.37 -1.49
C GLY A 45 -12.54 12.09 -2.01
N ASN A 46 -13.16 12.23 -3.19
CA ASN A 46 -13.78 11.14 -3.91
C ASN A 46 -12.71 10.22 -4.53
N CYS A 47 -12.62 8.98 -4.05
CA CYS A 47 -11.61 8.04 -4.51
C CYS A 47 -11.75 7.69 -6.01
N CYS A 48 -12.96 7.74 -6.57
CA CYS A 48 -13.20 7.48 -7.99
C CYS A 48 -12.64 8.61 -8.87
N GLU A 49 -12.83 9.86 -8.45
CA GLU A 49 -12.29 11.04 -9.16
C GLU A 49 -10.77 11.07 -9.08
N ILE A 50 -10.21 10.88 -7.88
CA ILE A 50 -8.75 10.82 -7.66
C ILE A 50 -8.13 9.72 -8.52
N LYS A 51 -8.71 8.52 -8.52
CA LYS A 51 -8.22 7.40 -9.33
C LYS A 51 -8.29 7.72 -10.81
N SER A 52 -9.38 8.31 -11.28
CA SER A 52 -9.57 8.66 -12.70
C SER A 52 -8.55 9.71 -13.15
N ALA A 53 -8.31 10.73 -12.32
CA ALA A 53 -7.29 11.75 -12.60
C ALA A 53 -5.87 11.16 -12.67
N LEU A 54 -5.52 10.26 -11.75
CA LEU A 54 -4.23 9.57 -11.78
C LEU A 54 -4.10 8.66 -13.00
N VAL A 55 -5.15 7.93 -13.38
CA VAL A 55 -5.17 7.12 -14.61
C VAL A 55 -4.90 8.00 -15.83
N GLN A 56 -5.56 9.15 -15.92
CA GLN A 56 -5.36 10.06 -17.06
C GLN A 56 -3.93 10.59 -17.13
N LYS A 57 -3.33 10.96 -15.99
CA LYS A 57 -1.92 11.39 -15.92
C LYS A 57 -0.95 10.28 -16.38
N CYS A 58 -1.22 9.03 -16.03
CA CYS A 58 -0.41 7.90 -16.49
C CYS A 58 -0.54 7.69 -18.01
N LYS A 59 -1.77 7.78 -18.54
CA LYS A 59 -2.02 7.73 -20.00
C LYS A 59 -1.32 8.86 -20.73
N ASN A 60 -1.39 10.09 -20.24
CA ASN A 60 -0.71 11.26 -20.82
C ASN A 60 0.82 11.11 -20.83
N ALA A 61 1.37 10.34 -19.88
CA ALA A 61 2.79 10.01 -19.83
C ALA A 61 3.17 8.79 -20.69
N GLY A 62 2.19 8.11 -21.31
CA GLY A 62 2.41 6.88 -22.06
C GLY A 62 2.89 5.72 -21.19
N LYS A 63 2.53 5.71 -19.90
CA LYS A 63 2.95 4.67 -18.94
C LYS A 63 1.75 3.93 -18.35
N GLU A 64 1.85 2.61 -18.29
CA GLU A 64 0.91 1.78 -17.54
C GLU A 64 1.29 1.74 -16.06
N CYS A 65 0.32 2.05 -15.19
CA CYS A 65 0.53 2.15 -13.75
C CYS A 65 -0.51 1.35 -12.97
N LEU A 66 -0.07 0.62 -11.95
CA LEU A 66 -0.94 0.05 -10.93
C LEU A 66 -1.29 1.14 -9.91
N ILE A 67 -2.51 1.66 -9.96
CA ILE A 67 -2.97 2.70 -9.02
C ILE A 67 -3.77 2.06 -7.87
N ARG A 68 -3.41 2.40 -6.62
CA ARG A 68 -4.11 1.98 -5.40
C ARG A 68 -4.31 3.15 -4.46
N ILE A 69 -5.54 3.25 -3.96
CA ILE A 69 -5.98 4.22 -2.97
C ILE A 69 -6.50 3.40 -1.79
N ALA A 70 -5.87 3.51 -0.61
CA ALA A 70 -6.38 2.86 0.61
C ALA A 70 -7.72 3.49 1.03
N CYS A 71 -8.56 2.78 1.79
CA CYS A 71 -9.92 3.26 2.08
C CYS A 71 -9.97 4.53 2.93
N HIS A 72 -9.12 4.63 3.96
CA HIS A 72 -8.93 5.84 4.77
C HIS A 72 -7.43 6.10 4.86
N GLU A 73 -6.77 5.57 5.88
CA GLU A 73 -5.34 5.69 6.10
C GLU A 73 -4.65 4.34 5.87
N LEU A 74 -3.37 4.33 5.50
CA LEU A 74 -2.61 3.09 5.33
C LEU A 74 -2.46 2.31 6.65
N GLU A 75 -2.61 2.97 7.80
CA GLU A 75 -2.64 2.32 9.11
C GLU A 75 -3.77 1.28 9.24
N SER A 76 -4.83 1.33 8.42
CA SER A 76 -5.83 0.26 8.39
C SER A 76 -5.24 -1.07 7.96
N TRP A 77 -4.19 -1.06 7.14
CA TRP A 77 -3.49 -2.26 6.67
C TRP A 77 -2.76 -2.95 7.83
N TYR A 78 -2.20 -2.16 8.75
CA TYR A 78 -1.55 -2.69 9.95
C TYR A 78 -2.57 -3.26 10.93
N ILE A 79 -3.70 -2.58 11.14
CA ILE A 79 -4.79 -3.07 11.99
C ILE A 79 -5.42 -4.35 11.41
N GLY A 80 -5.34 -4.55 10.10
CA GLY A 80 -5.74 -5.79 9.46
C GLY A 80 -4.89 -7.01 9.84
N ASP A 81 -3.77 -6.83 10.52
CA ASP A 81 -2.96 -7.90 11.08
C ASP A 81 -2.44 -7.53 12.48
N LEU A 82 -3.32 -7.65 13.46
CA LEU A 82 -2.99 -7.41 14.86
C LEU A 82 -1.94 -8.37 15.40
N SER A 83 -1.72 -9.53 14.78
CA SER A 83 -0.60 -10.41 15.15
C SER A 83 0.74 -9.79 14.75
N ALA A 84 0.83 -9.17 13.57
CA ALA A 84 2.02 -8.41 13.16
C ALA A 84 2.28 -7.22 14.10
N VAL A 85 1.24 -6.48 14.48
CA VAL A 85 1.35 -5.37 15.44
C VAL A 85 1.80 -5.87 16.82
N GLU A 86 1.22 -6.98 17.29
CA GLU A 86 1.58 -7.65 18.55
C GLU A 86 3.08 -7.97 18.61
N ARG A 87 3.59 -8.61 17.55
CA ARG A 87 5.00 -9.00 17.42
C ARG A 87 5.92 -7.79 17.29
N ALA A 88 5.52 -6.76 16.55
CA ALA A 88 6.32 -5.58 16.30
C ALA A 88 6.61 -4.75 17.56
N PHE A 89 5.71 -4.78 18.55
CA PHE A 89 5.79 -3.96 19.76
C PHE A 89 5.88 -4.77 21.06
N GLU A 90 5.98 -6.11 20.95
CA GLU A 90 6.06 -7.04 22.08
C GLU A 90 4.90 -6.86 23.08
N ILE A 91 3.70 -6.62 22.54
CA ILE A 91 2.47 -6.48 23.33
C ILE A 91 1.82 -7.86 23.40
N LYS A 92 1.04 -8.18 24.43
CA LYS A 92 0.29 -9.44 24.52
C LYS A 92 -1.21 -9.20 24.37
N GLY A 93 -1.89 -10.08 23.63
CA GLY A 93 -3.35 -10.11 23.52
C GLY A 93 -3.97 -9.19 22.47
N LEU A 94 -3.18 -8.55 21.60
CA LEU A 94 -3.69 -7.81 20.43
C LEU A 94 -4.22 -8.76 19.36
N SER A 95 -3.52 -9.87 19.10
CA SER A 95 -3.95 -10.87 18.10
C SER A 95 -5.36 -11.41 18.40
N ALA A 96 -5.68 -11.65 19.68
CA ALA A 96 -7.00 -12.07 20.13
C ALA A 96 -8.11 -11.03 19.86
N LYS A 97 -7.76 -9.76 19.63
CA LYS A 97 -8.73 -8.71 19.29
C LYS A 97 -9.12 -8.70 17.81
N GLN A 98 -8.43 -9.43 16.93
CA GLN A 98 -8.63 -9.32 15.47
C GLN A 98 -10.08 -9.57 15.04
N ASN A 99 -10.77 -10.50 15.70
CA ASN A 99 -12.15 -10.88 15.36
C ASN A 99 -13.21 -10.03 16.06
N LYS A 100 -12.81 -9.10 16.93
CA LYS A 100 -13.76 -8.15 17.55
C LYS A 100 -14.32 -7.22 16.48
N GLU A 101 -15.58 -6.82 16.65
CA GLU A 101 -16.35 -6.01 15.71
C GLU A 101 -15.54 -4.85 15.13
N LYS A 102 -14.86 -4.09 15.98
CA LYS A 102 -14.05 -2.92 15.62
C LYS A 102 -12.89 -3.22 14.65
N TYR A 103 -12.26 -4.38 14.74
CA TYR A 103 -11.03 -4.71 14.00
C TYR A 103 -11.23 -5.78 12.92
N ARG A 104 -12.41 -6.39 12.87
CA ARG A 104 -12.76 -7.40 11.86
C ARG A 104 -12.80 -6.82 10.44
N GLN A 105 -13.15 -5.54 10.31
CA GLN A 105 -13.17 -4.79 9.06
C GLN A 105 -12.37 -3.49 9.21
N PRO A 106 -11.03 -3.55 9.21
CA PRO A 106 -10.17 -2.41 9.56
C PRO A 106 -10.30 -1.24 8.58
N ASP A 107 -10.69 -1.51 7.32
CA ASP A 107 -10.88 -0.48 6.30
C ASP A 107 -12.09 0.44 6.55
N ASN A 108 -12.98 0.08 7.49
CA ASN A 108 -14.10 0.93 7.89
C ASN A 108 -13.73 1.89 9.04
N LEU A 109 -12.51 1.80 9.57
CA LEU A 109 -12.07 2.71 10.62
C LEU A 109 -11.84 4.10 10.03
N VAL A 110 -12.53 5.09 10.59
CA VAL A 110 -12.43 6.49 10.15
C VAL A 110 -11.05 7.09 10.46
N LYS A 111 -10.43 6.70 11.58
CA LYS A 111 -9.11 7.17 12.02
C LYS A 111 -8.19 6.00 12.43
N PRO A 112 -7.74 5.16 11.49
CA PRO A 112 -6.91 3.99 11.79
C PRO A 112 -5.62 4.34 12.54
N SER A 113 -4.98 5.47 12.24
CA SER A 113 -3.75 5.92 12.94
C SER A 113 -3.96 6.10 14.44
N ILE A 114 -5.02 6.80 14.85
CA ILE A 114 -5.37 6.99 16.28
C ILE A 114 -5.68 5.65 16.95
N GLU A 115 -6.37 4.75 16.26
CA GLU A 115 -6.65 3.42 16.79
C GLU A 115 -5.39 2.58 16.97
N LEU A 116 -4.45 2.69 16.03
CA LEU A 116 -3.17 2.00 16.10
C LEU A 116 -2.29 2.55 17.24
N GLU A 117 -2.27 3.87 17.45
CA GLU A 117 -1.62 4.49 18.61
C GLU A 117 -2.19 3.92 19.92
N LYS A 118 -3.51 3.88 20.07
CA LYS A 118 -4.16 3.30 21.27
C LYS A 118 -3.84 1.82 21.45
N LEU A 119 -3.93 1.02 20.38
CA LEU A 119 -3.62 -0.41 20.41
C LEU A 119 -2.18 -0.69 20.84
N THR A 120 -1.27 0.21 20.50
CA THR A 120 0.16 0.05 20.79
C THR A 120 0.58 0.72 22.10
N ASN A 121 -0.36 1.16 22.95
CA ASN A 121 -0.08 1.98 24.14
C ASN A 121 0.81 3.18 23.80
N TYR A 122 0.50 3.85 22.69
CA TYR A 122 1.21 5.02 22.16
C TYR A 122 2.69 4.78 21.80
N LYS A 123 3.12 3.51 21.65
CA LYS A 123 4.45 3.15 21.15
C LYS A 123 4.60 3.34 19.63
N TYR A 124 3.49 3.37 18.88
CA TYR A 124 3.53 3.54 17.43
C TYR A 124 4.05 4.93 17.05
N GLN A 125 5.12 4.96 16.26
CA GLN A 125 5.61 6.15 15.58
C GLN A 125 5.55 5.89 14.08
N LYS A 126 4.97 6.79 13.28
CA LYS A 126 4.60 6.50 11.89
C LYS A 126 5.70 5.81 11.07
N MET A 127 6.90 6.39 10.99
CA MET A 127 7.98 5.81 10.19
C MET A 127 8.56 4.53 10.80
N ALA A 128 9.08 4.63 12.04
CA ALA A 128 9.75 3.51 12.69
C ALA A 128 8.80 2.34 12.98
N GLY A 129 7.58 2.64 13.41
CA GLY A 129 6.49 1.70 13.66
C GLY A 129 6.02 1.00 12.39
N SER A 130 5.81 1.74 11.29
CA SER A 130 5.47 1.13 9.98
C SER A 130 6.54 0.14 9.54
N LYS A 131 7.82 0.50 9.66
CA LYS A 131 8.95 -0.38 9.30
C LYS A 131 8.99 -1.64 10.16
N LYS A 132 8.76 -1.51 11.48
CA LYS A 132 8.70 -2.66 12.41
C LYS A 132 7.54 -3.60 12.07
N ILE A 133 6.33 -3.06 11.92
CA ILE A 133 5.12 -3.85 11.60
C ILE A 133 5.29 -4.54 10.24
N GLY A 134 5.81 -3.83 9.23
CA GLY A 134 5.98 -4.34 7.87
C GLY A 134 6.81 -5.63 7.79
N SER A 135 7.74 -5.83 8.73
CA SER A 135 8.57 -7.05 8.78
C SER A 135 7.80 -8.30 9.23
N TYR A 136 6.62 -8.12 9.84
CA TYR A 136 5.76 -9.22 10.32
C TYR A 136 4.43 -9.31 9.55
N LEU A 137 4.15 -8.36 8.67
CA LEU A 137 2.84 -8.21 8.04
C LEU A 137 2.53 -9.37 7.09
N SER A 138 1.46 -10.10 7.36
CA SER A 138 1.03 -11.22 6.52
C SER A 138 0.45 -10.74 5.20
N THR A 139 0.89 -11.35 4.09
CA THR A 139 0.37 -11.09 2.74
C THR A 139 -0.78 -12.04 2.35
N THR A 140 -1.23 -12.88 3.29
CA THR A 140 -2.23 -13.94 3.04
C THR A 140 -3.38 -13.93 4.05
N THR A 141 -3.15 -13.48 5.29
CA THR A 141 -4.15 -13.55 6.37
C THR A 141 -4.67 -12.18 6.83
N ASN A 142 -4.17 -11.09 6.24
CA ASN A 142 -4.56 -9.72 6.60
C ASN A 142 -6.05 -9.47 6.33
N LYS A 143 -6.74 -8.81 7.27
CA LYS A 143 -8.18 -8.50 7.23
C LYS A 143 -8.53 -7.21 6.48
N SER A 144 -7.57 -6.36 6.14
CA SER A 144 -7.80 -5.20 5.28
C SER A 144 -8.02 -5.66 3.84
N HIS A 145 -9.22 -5.40 3.32
CA HIS A 145 -9.56 -5.69 1.94
C HIS A 145 -8.70 -4.85 0.97
N SER A 146 -8.52 -3.57 1.27
CA SER A 146 -7.72 -2.65 0.44
C SER A 146 -6.25 -3.06 0.38
N PHE A 147 -5.68 -3.55 1.48
CA PHE A 147 -4.35 -4.16 1.51
C PHE A 147 -4.28 -5.40 0.61
N ASN A 148 -5.25 -6.33 0.74
CA ASN A 148 -5.29 -7.54 -0.07
C ASN A 148 -5.43 -7.24 -1.56
N VAL A 149 -6.21 -6.22 -1.93
CA VAL A 149 -6.34 -5.74 -3.31
C VAL A 149 -5.05 -5.12 -3.85
N PHE A 150 -4.26 -4.45 -3.00
CA PHE A 150 -2.92 -3.97 -3.34
C PHE A 150 -1.96 -5.14 -3.56
N VAL A 151 -1.83 -6.05 -2.59
CA VAL A 151 -0.97 -7.23 -2.67
C VAL A 151 -1.30 -8.10 -3.89
N ASN A 152 -2.58 -8.36 -4.15
CA ASN A 152 -2.99 -9.13 -5.33
C ASN A 152 -2.67 -8.39 -6.64
N GLY A 153 -2.73 -7.05 -6.63
CA GLY A 153 -2.28 -6.23 -7.75
C GLY A 153 -0.78 -6.39 -8.02
N LEU A 154 0.05 -6.33 -6.98
CA LEU A 154 1.49 -6.55 -7.09
C LEU A 154 1.82 -7.96 -7.57
N LYS A 155 1.18 -8.99 -7.01
CA LYS A 155 1.36 -10.39 -7.44
C LYS A 155 1.09 -10.55 -8.94
N ARG A 156 -0.02 -10.02 -9.44
CA ARG A 156 -0.33 -10.06 -10.88
C ARG A 156 0.69 -9.30 -11.73
N LEU A 157 1.08 -8.10 -11.28
CA LEU A 157 2.06 -7.26 -11.99
C LEU A 157 3.39 -8.01 -12.17
N ILE A 158 3.82 -8.71 -11.13
CA ILE A 158 5.03 -9.52 -11.11
C ILE A 158 4.85 -10.80 -11.95
N SER A 159 3.76 -11.54 -11.82
CA SER A 159 3.50 -12.75 -12.62
C SER A 159 3.43 -12.48 -14.12
N HIS A 160 2.80 -11.38 -14.54
CA HIS A 160 2.78 -10.97 -15.95
C HIS A 160 4.18 -10.68 -16.49
N TYR A 161 5.06 -10.11 -15.66
CA TYR A 161 6.46 -9.88 -16.02
C TYR A 161 7.17 -11.21 -16.32
N TYR A 162 6.98 -12.22 -15.47
CA TYR A 162 7.51 -13.57 -15.72
C TYR A 162 6.98 -14.19 -17.02
N LEU A 163 5.68 -14.07 -17.32
CA LEU A 163 5.10 -14.67 -18.52
C LEU A 163 5.60 -14.00 -19.82
N ILE A 164 5.81 -12.68 -19.81
CA ILE A 164 6.32 -11.96 -20.99
C ILE A 164 7.78 -12.32 -21.24
N ASP A 165 8.63 -12.31 -20.20
CA ASP A 165 10.06 -12.61 -20.34
C ASP A 165 10.32 -14.08 -20.76
N HIS A 166 9.40 -15.00 -20.50
CA HIS A 166 9.54 -16.42 -20.88
C HIS A 166 8.84 -16.80 -22.19
N ASN A 167 8.00 -15.92 -22.76
CA ASN A 167 7.40 -16.08 -24.09
C ASN A 167 8.18 -15.34 -25.20
N VAL A 168 9.26 -14.66 -24.86
CA VAL A 168 10.29 -14.24 -25.84
C VAL A 168 11.33 -15.36 -25.94
N LYS A 169 10.95 -16.45 -26.61
CA LYS A 169 11.86 -17.46 -27.16
C LYS A 169 11.41 -17.84 -28.55
#